data_AF-A0A960IZ06-F1
#
_entry.id   AF-A0A960IZ06-F1
#
_cell.length_a   1.000
_cell.length_b   1.000
_cell.length_c   1.000
_cell.angle_alpha   90.00
_cell.angle_beta   90.00
_cell.angle_gamma   90.00
#
_symmetry.space_group_name_H-M   'P 1'
#
loop_
_entity.id
_entity.type
_entity.pdbx_description
1 polymer ?
#
loop_
_entity_poly.entity_id
_entity_poly.type
_entity_poly.pdbx_seq_one_letter_code
_entity_poly.pdbx_strand_id
1 'polypeptide(L)' 'MSAPGSTTPVADVALDCGWGRVIFGQTFADHERIAETMADERAGRRDICLYAEDAHVLTSRHPHELFIDPSYTFRR' A
#
# COMPACT_ATOMS: atom_id res chain seq x y z
N MET A 1 -33.65 -13.35 13.73
CA MET A 1 -32.47 -13.37 12.83
C MET A 1 -31.90 -11.97 12.81
N SER A 2 -30.89 -11.69 13.64
CA SER A 2 -30.16 -10.42 13.56
C SER A 2 -29.22 -10.47 12.35
N ALA A 3 -29.24 -9.43 11.52
CA ALA A 3 -28.37 -9.30 10.37
C ALA A 3 -26.88 -9.37 10.78
N PRO A 4 -25.98 -9.93 9.94
CA PRO A 4 -24.56 -9.83 10.21
C PRO A 4 -24.19 -8.34 10.32
N GLY A 5 -23.52 -7.97 11.41
CA GLY A 5 -23.05 -6.60 11.63
C GLY A 5 -22.26 -6.13 10.42
N SER A 6 -22.64 -5.00 9.84
CA SER A 6 -21.92 -4.38 8.75
C SER A 6 -20.50 -4.05 9.22
N THR A 7 -19.51 -4.85 8.81
CA THR A 7 -18.10 -4.51 9.02
C THR A 7 -17.81 -3.30 8.15
N THR A 8 -17.78 -2.11 8.75
CA THR A 8 -17.23 -0.93 8.08
C THR A 8 -15.77 -1.24 7.77
N PRO A 9 -15.33 -1.12 6.50
CA PRO A 9 -13.94 -1.36 6.15
C PRO A 9 -13.06 -0.35 6.88
N VAL A 10 -12.00 -0.85 7.51
CA VAL A 10 -11.00 -0.01 8.16
C VAL A 10 -10.16 0.67 7.07
N ALA A 11 -10.01 1.99 7.17
CA ALA A 11 -9.22 2.79 6.23
C ALA A 11 -7.74 2.85 6.64
N ASP A 12 -6.86 3.16 5.68
CA ASP A 12 -5.43 3.44 5.86
C ASP A 12 -4.68 2.35 6.63
N VAL A 13 -4.90 1.09 6.27
CA VAL A 13 -4.36 -0.05 7.01
C VAL A 13 -2.88 -0.25 6.68
N ALA A 14 -2.03 -0.10 7.69
CA ALA A 14 -0.61 -0.42 7.66
C ALA A 14 -0.23 -1.33 8.85
N LEU A 15 0.46 -2.44 8.56
CA LEU A 15 0.88 -3.42 9.57
C LEU A 15 2.40 -3.42 9.72
N ASP A 16 2.91 -3.19 10.94
CA ASP A 16 4.34 -3.32 11.24
C ASP A 16 4.73 -4.82 11.27
N CYS A 17 5.75 -5.16 10.49
CA CYS A 17 6.27 -6.52 10.31
C CYS A 17 7.68 -6.71 10.89
N GLY A 18 8.19 -5.76 11.67
CA GLY A 18 9.52 -5.75 12.27
C GLY A 18 10.62 -5.20 11.35
N TRP A 19 10.52 -5.43 10.04
CA TRP A 19 11.41 -4.90 9.01
C TRP A 19 10.87 -3.64 8.31
N GLY A 20 9.65 -3.22 8.64
CA GLY A 20 8.93 -2.12 8.00
C GLY A 20 7.43 -2.36 8.05
N ARG A 21 6.67 -1.74 7.14
CA ARG A 21 5.21 -1.81 7.10
C ARG A 21 4.69 -2.46 5.82
N VAL A 22 3.67 -3.29 5.97
CA VAL A 22 2.81 -3.71 4.86
C VAL A 22 1.61 -2.79 4.82
N ILE A 23 1.50 -2.00 3.76
CA ILE A 23 0.45 -1.02 3.51
C ILE A 23 -0.57 -1.65 2.55
N PHE A 24 -1.86 -1.62 2.89
CA PHE A 24 -2.93 -2.16 2.05
C PHE A 24 -3.56 -1.04 1.23
N GLY A 25 -3.06 -0.80 0.02
CA GLY A 25 -3.42 0.35 -0.81
C GLY A 25 -4.91 0.48 -1.10
N GLN A 26 -5.65 -0.64 -1.22
CA GLN A 26 -7.10 -0.64 -1.43
C GLN A 26 -7.91 -0.10 -0.24
N THR A 27 -7.27 0.15 0.91
CA THR A 27 -7.89 0.77 2.10
C THR A 27 -7.68 2.28 2.16
N PHE A 28 -6.91 2.85 1.23
CA PHE A 28 -6.62 4.28 1.13
C PHE A 28 -7.59 4.95 0.15
N ALA A 29 -7.90 6.22 0.41
CA ALA A 29 -8.84 6.96 -0.41
C ALA A 29 -8.28 7.35 -1.79
N ASP A 30 -6.96 7.51 -1.91
CA ASP A 30 -6.29 7.92 -3.13
C ASP A 30 -4.79 7.56 -3.12
N HIS A 31 -4.16 7.69 -4.29
CA HIS A 31 -2.73 7.41 -4.49
C HIS A 31 -1.79 8.33 -3.72
N GLU A 32 -2.18 9.59 -3.49
CA GLU A 32 -1.30 10.56 -2.81
C GLU A 32 -1.11 10.14 -1.36
N ARG A 33 -2.19 9.74 -0.69
CA ARG A 33 -2.14 9.23 0.68
C ARG A 33 -1.30 7.96 0.82
N ILE A 34 -1.31 7.10 -0.21
CA ILE A 34 -0.42 5.93 -0.26
C ILE A 34 1.04 6.40 -0.39
N ALA A 35 1.34 7.35 -1.28
CA ALA A 35 2.68 7.88 -1.48
C ALA A 35 3.24 8.54 -0.21
N GLU A 36 2.45 9.40 0.45
CA GLU A 36 2.79 10.02 1.74
C GLU A 36 3.09 8.95 2.80
N THR A 37 2.25 7.92 2.88
CA THR A 37 2.45 6.84 3.84
C THR A 37 3.72 6.05 3.55
N MET A 38 4.03 5.77 2.29
CA MET A 38 5.27 5.11 1.87
C MET A 38 6.50 6.00 2.13
N ALA A 39 6.39 7.31 1.94
CA ALA A 39 7.48 8.27 2.15
C ALA A 39 7.88 8.41 3.64
N ASP A 40 6.97 8.09 4.57
CA ASP A 40 7.25 7.99 6.00
C ASP A 40 8.14 6.78 6.39
N GLU A 41 8.63 6.01 5.41
CA GLU A 41 9.61 4.93 5.62
C GLU A 41 10.84 5.45 6.40
N ARG A 42 11.21 4.74 7.46
CA ARG A 42 12.36 5.10 8.30
C ARG A 42 13.62 4.40 7.84
N ALA A 43 14.78 4.99 8.14
CA ALA A 43 16.08 4.40 7.86
C ALA A 43 16.18 2.95 8.38
N GLY A 44 16.57 2.03 7.50
CA GLY A 44 16.70 0.60 7.81
C GLY A 44 15.39 -0.17 7.85
N ARG A 45 14.26 0.48 7.54
CA ARG A 45 12.97 -0.17 7.29
C ARG A 45 12.73 -0.25 5.78
N ARG A 46 11.81 -1.11 5.37
CA ARG A 46 11.31 -1.18 4.00
C ARG A 46 9.80 -1.31 4.05
N ASP A 47 9.08 -0.39 3.45
CA ASP A 47 7.64 -0.46 3.34
C ASP A 47 7.23 -1.12 2.01
N ILE A 48 6.14 -1.86 2.03
CA ILE A 48 5.58 -2.54 0.85
C ILE A 48 4.10 -2.22 0.77
N CYS A 49 3.67 -1.68 -0.37
CA CYS A 49 2.25 -1.50 -0.66
C CYS A 49 1.68 -2.71 -1.43
N LEU A 50 0.67 -3.36 -0.88
CA LEU A 50 -0.09 -4.42 -1.53
C LEU A 50 -1.43 -3.89 -2.03
N TYR A 51 -1.92 -4.47 -3.12
CA TYR A 51 -3.21 -4.15 -3.74
C TYR A 51 -3.44 -2.65 -3.99
N ALA A 52 -2.38 -1.92 -4.34
CA ALA A 52 -2.53 -0.57 -4.87
C ALA A 52 -3.31 -0.65 -6.19
N GLU A 53 -4.50 -0.05 -6.21
CA GLU A 53 -5.23 0.17 -7.45
C GLU A 53 -4.34 0.98 -8.40
N ASP A 54 -4.30 0.64 -9.68
CA ASP A 54 -3.47 1.32 -10.68
C ASP A 54 -2.03 1.64 -10.21
N ALA A 55 -1.32 0.65 -9.65
CA ALA A 55 0.03 0.83 -9.11
C ALA A 55 1.00 1.53 -10.08
N HIS A 56 0.82 1.36 -11.39
CA HIS A 56 1.61 2.03 -12.42
C HIS A 56 1.39 3.55 -12.46
N VAL A 57 0.17 4.03 -12.18
CA VAL A 57 -0.13 5.47 -12.03
C VAL A 57 0.59 6.02 -10.81
N LEU A 58 0.47 5.34 -9.66
CA LEU A 58 1.18 5.71 -8.43
C LEU A 58 2.70 5.80 -8.65
N THR A 59 3.30 4.77 -9.23
CA THR A 59 4.75 4.75 -9.55
C THR A 59 5.13 5.83 -10.56
N SER A 60 4.27 6.14 -11.54
CA SER A 60 4.56 7.19 -12.54
C SER A 60 4.61 8.60 -11.95
N ARG A 61 3.90 8.84 -10.84
CA ARG A 61 3.91 10.14 -10.13
C ARG A 61 5.14 10.30 -9.23
N HIS A 62 5.65 9.20 -8.68
CA HIS A 62 6.81 9.18 -7.78
C HIS A 62 7.91 8.23 -8.28
N PRO A 63 8.44 8.41 -9.51
CA PRO A 63 9.30 7.42 -10.16
C PRO A 63 10.70 7.29 -9.52
N HIS A 64 11.11 8.24 -8.69
CA HIS A 64 12.39 8.22 -7.98
C HIS A 64 12.29 7.55 -6.60
N GLU A 65 11.07 7.37 -6.09
CA GLU A 65 10.81 6.91 -4.72
C GLU A 65 10.12 5.54 -4.72
N LEU A 66 9.27 5.28 -5.73
CA LEU A 66 8.48 4.07 -5.84
C LEU A 66 8.90 3.25 -7.06
N PHE A 67 8.75 1.94 -6.96
CA PHE A 67 8.91 1.00 -8.06
C PHE A 67 7.86 -0.11 -7.94
N ILE A 68 7.46 -0.69 -9.07
CA ILE A 68 6.64 -1.90 -9.09
C ILE A 68 7.57 -3.10 -8.93
N ASP A 69 7.26 -3.98 -7.98
CA ASP A 69 8.06 -5.18 -7.77
C ASP A 69 8.04 -6.07 -9.03
N PRO A 70 9.21 -6.54 -9.52
CA PRO A 70 9.29 -7.34 -10.73
C PRO A 70 8.48 -8.64 -10.68
N SER A 71 8.18 -9.20 -9.50
CA SER A 71 7.33 -10.40 -9.37
C SER A 71 5.89 -10.14 -9.81
N TYR A 72 5.44 -8.88 -9.82
CA TYR A 72 4.14 -8.49 -10.32
C TYR A 72 4.11 -8.41 -11.86
N THR A 73 5.19 -7.91 -12.46
CA THR A 73 5.31 -7.76 -13.92
C THR A 73 5.77 -9.04 -14.61
N PHE A 74 6.51 -9.89 -13.90
CA PHE A 74 7.14 -11.09 -14.44
C PHE A 74 6.57 -12.34 -13.76
N ARG A 75 5.49 -12.89 -14.33
CA ARG A 75 5.08 -14.27 -14.06
C ARG A 75 5.56 -15.14 -15.21
N ARG A 76 6.49 -16.06 -14.93
CA ARG A 76 6.79 -17.19 -15.82
C ARG A 76 5.73 -18.26 -15.68
#